data_AF-A0A670XXC6-F1
#
_entry.id   AF-A0A670XXC6-F1
#
_cell.length_a   1.000
_cell.length_b   1.000
_cell.length_c   1.000
_cell.angle_alpha   90.00
_cell.angle_beta   90.00
_cell.angle_gamma   90.00
#
_symmetry.space_group_name_H-M   'P 1'
#
loop_
_entity.id
_entity.type
_entity.pdbx_description
1 polymer ?
#
loop_
_entity_poly.entity_id
_entity_poly.type
_entity_poly.pdbx_seq_one_letter_code
_entity_poly.pdbx_strand_id
1 'polypeptide(L)'
;MAPIGGSSKAKKGILERLDAGEIVIGDGGFVIALEKRGYVKAGPWTPEATVENPEAVRQLHREFLRAGANVLQTFSFYASDDKLENRGNYAADTFSGQKINEAACDIAKEVAQEGDALVAGGVSQTPSYLSCKSKTEVKTIFRKQLQVFIKKEVDFLIAEYFEHVEEATWAVETLKESGLPVAVTLCIGPEGDMDGVPPGECAVRLVNAGASIVGVNCHFDPATCLRTIKLMKEGLATAKLKAHLMSQPLAFHTPDCGKQGFIDLPEFPFALEPRILTRWDVHKYAREAYNLGIRYIGGCCGFEPYHIRAIAEELAPEKGFLPRASEKHGSWGSDLSMHTKPWVRARARKEYWENMLPASGRPFCPSLSKPDDWEVTKGDLIQQREATTEQQLKELFKKQSFRSKTVP
;
A
#
# COMPACT_ATOMS: atom_id res chain seq x y z
N MET A 1 -7.03 -5.97 43.03
CA MET A 1 -6.98 -5.14 41.80
C MET A 1 -6.27 -3.86 42.17
N ALA A 2 -5.04 -3.67 41.69
CA ALA A 2 -4.33 -2.41 41.86
C ALA A 2 -4.79 -1.45 40.75
N PRO A 3 -5.03 -0.16 41.04
CA PRO A 3 -5.44 0.80 40.04
C PRO A 3 -4.25 1.09 39.11
N ILE A 4 -4.41 0.85 37.81
CA ILE A 4 -3.43 1.25 36.79
C ILE A 4 -3.59 2.76 36.60
N GLY A 5 -2.87 3.53 37.42
CA GLY A 5 -2.62 4.94 37.17
C GLY A 5 -1.63 5.06 36.02
N GLY A 6 -2.14 5.28 34.81
CA GLY A 6 -1.36 5.68 33.65
C GLY A 6 -1.51 7.18 33.41
N SER A 7 -0.49 7.95 33.77
CA SER A 7 -0.29 9.30 33.24
C SER A 7 -0.43 9.26 31.72
N SER A 8 -1.38 10.01 31.15
CA SER A 8 -1.57 10.13 29.71
C SER A 8 -0.36 10.86 29.11
N LYS A 9 0.73 10.14 28.83
CA LYS A 9 1.79 10.66 27.96
C LYS A 9 1.12 11.01 26.63
N ALA A 10 1.28 12.24 26.17
CA ALA A 10 0.82 12.67 24.86
C ALA A 10 1.37 11.69 23.80
N LYS A 11 0.48 11.26 22.89
CA LYS A 11 0.83 10.33 21.81
C LYS A 11 1.88 10.99 20.91
N LYS A 12 2.99 10.29 20.65
CA LYS A 12 4.05 10.79 19.77
C LYS A 12 3.54 10.86 18.33
N GLY A 13 3.76 12.00 17.66
CA GLY A 13 3.54 12.15 16.23
C GLY A 13 4.53 11.34 15.39
N ILE A 14 4.33 11.36 14.07
CA ILE A 14 5.06 10.49 13.15
C ILE A 14 6.57 10.79 13.12
N LEU A 15 6.95 12.07 13.09
CA LEU A 15 8.36 12.46 13.05
C LEU A 15 9.03 12.23 14.40
N GLU A 16 8.34 12.46 15.51
CA GLU A 16 8.89 12.19 16.84
C GLU A 16 9.20 10.71 17.05
N ARG A 17 8.40 9.80 16.47
CA ARG A 17 8.69 8.36 16.48
C ARG A 17 9.93 8.04 15.65
N LEU A 18 9.94 8.49 14.40
CA LEU A 18 11.02 8.16 13.46
C LEU A 18 12.36 8.79 13.86
N ASP A 19 12.35 10.03 14.33
CA ASP A 19 13.55 10.74 14.82
C ASP A 19 14.11 10.11 16.11
N ALA A 20 13.24 9.51 16.93
CA ALA A 20 13.66 8.71 18.09
C ALA A 20 14.20 7.31 17.71
N GLY A 21 14.23 6.97 16.41
CA GLY A 21 14.69 5.67 15.91
C GLY A 21 13.67 4.55 16.06
N GLU A 22 12.40 4.87 16.37
CA GLU A 22 11.33 3.86 16.46
C GLU A 22 11.01 3.26 15.09
N ILE A 23 10.44 2.05 15.12
CA ILE A 23 9.92 1.37 13.93
C ILE A 23 8.42 1.58 13.87
N VAL A 24 7.99 2.33 12.86
CA VAL A 24 6.58 2.57 12.53
C VAL A 24 6.10 1.45 11.62
N ILE A 25 5.08 0.73 12.04
CA ILE A 25 4.45 -0.32 11.25
C ILE A 25 3.25 0.27 10.50
N GLY A 26 3.26 0.20 9.18
CA GLY A 26 2.10 0.56 8.37
C GLY A 26 0.98 -0.47 8.47
N ASP A 27 -0.23 -0.12 8.03
CA ASP A 27 -1.29 -1.09 7.79
C ASP A 27 -1.10 -1.82 6.45
N GLY A 28 -2.16 -2.50 5.98
CA GLY A 28 -2.13 -3.37 4.81
C GLY A 28 -3.09 -2.96 3.69
N GLY A 29 -3.45 -3.92 2.83
CA GLY A 29 -4.17 -3.67 1.58
C GLY A 29 -5.69 -3.58 1.75
N PHE A 30 -6.21 -2.40 2.09
CA PHE A 30 -7.66 -2.17 2.29
C PHE A 30 -8.53 -2.60 1.11
N VAL A 31 -8.24 -2.10 -0.10
CA VAL A 31 -9.10 -2.32 -1.27
C VAL A 31 -9.27 -3.79 -1.64
N ILE A 32 -8.18 -4.55 -1.69
CA ILE A 32 -8.22 -5.98 -2.05
C ILE A 32 -8.83 -6.80 -0.91
N ALA A 33 -8.54 -6.46 0.36
CA ALA A 33 -9.14 -7.15 1.50
C ALA A 33 -10.66 -6.94 1.55
N LEU A 34 -11.14 -5.72 1.28
CA LEU A 34 -12.58 -5.41 1.26
C LEU A 34 -13.28 -5.94 0.02
N GLU A 35 -12.61 -6.04 -1.13
CA GLU A 35 -13.16 -6.69 -2.32
C GLU A 35 -13.42 -8.17 -2.07
N LYS A 36 -12.45 -8.89 -1.51
CA LYS A 36 -12.61 -10.30 -1.09
C LYS A 36 -13.69 -10.50 -0.03
N ARG A 37 -13.97 -9.46 0.76
CA ARG A 37 -15.04 -9.46 1.78
C ARG A 37 -16.40 -9.01 1.23
N GLY A 38 -16.48 -8.62 -0.05
CA GLY A 38 -17.72 -8.25 -0.73
C GLY A 38 -18.17 -6.81 -0.52
N TYR A 39 -17.27 -5.91 -0.11
CA TYR A 39 -17.60 -4.49 0.18
C TYR A 39 -16.99 -3.50 -0.81
N VAL A 40 -16.05 -3.94 -1.65
CA VAL A 40 -15.44 -3.10 -2.70
C VAL A 40 -15.60 -3.82 -4.03
N LYS A 41 -15.94 -3.06 -5.09
CA LYS A 41 -16.07 -3.61 -6.43
C LYS A 41 -14.73 -3.50 -7.19
N ALA A 42 -14.24 -4.63 -7.67
CA ALA A 42 -13.12 -4.66 -8.61
C ALA A 42 -13.48 -3.92 -9.91
N GLY A 43 -12.59 -3.03 -10.35
CA GLY A 43 -12.80 -2.13 -11.49
C GLY A 43 -12.65 -0.68 -11.04
N PRO A 44 -13.69 -0.04 -10.47
CA PRO A 44 -13.56 1.31 -9.92
C PRO A 44 -12.74 1.36 -8.62
N TRP A 45 -12.77 0.32 -7.78
CA TRP A 45 -12.03 0.27 -6.51
C TRP A 45 -12.34 1.43 -5.54
N THR A 46 -13.55 1.98 -5.60
CA THR A 46 -13.94 3.13 -4.79
C THR A 46 -14.33 2.76 -3.34
N PRO A 47 -14.22 3.69 -2.39
CA PRO A 47 -14.42 3.42 -0.97
C PRO A 47 -15.80 3.85 -0.43
N GLU A 48 -16.87 3.75 -1.22
CA GLU A 48 -18.26 4.02 -0.77
C GLU A 48 -18.69 3.16 0.43
N ALA A 49 -18.03 2.02 0.64
CA ALA A 49 -18.20 1.17 1.82
C ALA A 49 -17.97 1.91 3.15
N THR A 50 -17.23 3.02 3.16
CA THR A 50 -17.08 3.89 4.35
C THR A 50 -18.40 4.47 4.82
N VAL A 51 -19.36 4.66 3.91
CA VAL A 51 -20.71 5.19 4.19
C VAL A 51 -21.73 4.07 4.19
N GLU A 52 -21.66 3.15 3.23
CA GLU A 52 -22.65 2.08 3.08
C GLU A 52 -22.48 0.96 4.13
N ASN A 53 -21.23 0.63 4.46
CA ASN A 53 -20.87 -0.51 5.29
C ASN A 53 -19.75 -0.14 6.30
N PRO A 54 -19.93 0.91 7.13
CA PRO A 54 -18.87 1.44 7.99
C PRO A 54 -18.29 0.40 8.97
N GLU A 55 -19.10 -0.57 9.42
CA GLU A 55 -18.64 -1.64 10.30
C GLU A 55 -17.59 -2.55 9.63
N ALA A 56 -17.70 -2.81 8.33
CA ALA A 56 -16.73 -3.62 7.61
C ALA A 56 -15.36 -2.92 7.53
N VAL A 57 -15.38 -1.62 7.24
CA VAL A 57 -14.17 -0.78 7.19
C VAL A 57 -13.55 -0.66 8.58
N ARG A 58 -14.37 -0.38 9.60
CA ARG A 58 -13.94 -0.29 11.00
C ARG A 58 -13.32 -1.58 11.49
N GLN A 59 -13.93 -2.72 11.19
CA GLN A 59 -13.43 -4.03 11.59
C GLN A 59 -12.07 -4.31 10.94
N LEU A 60 -11.87 -3.95 9.67
CA LEU A 60 -10.57 -4.10 9.01
C LEU A 60 -9.48 -3.21 9.65
N HIS A 61 -9.79 -1.94 9.97
CA HIS A 61 -8.88 -1.09 10.74
C HIS A 61 -8.51 -1.73 12.09
N ARG A 62 -9.50 -2.27 12.83
CA ARG A 62 -9.27 -2.93 14.12
C ARG A 62 -8.38 -4.15 13.99
N GLU A 63 -8.51 -4.90 12.91
CA GLU A 63 -7.66 -6.06 12.63
C GLU A 63 -6.20 -5.65 12.36
N PHE A 64 -5.97 -4.59 11.59
CA PHE A 64 -4.62 -4.05 11.38
C PHE A 64 -4.02 -3.45 12.64
N LEU A 65 -4.81 -2.68 13.41
CA LEU A 65 -4.38 -2.18 14.73
C LEU A 65 -4.00 -3.32 15.65
N ARG A 66 -4.84 -4.37 15.74
CA ARG A 66 -4.55 -5.56 16.55
C ARG A 66 -3.29 -6.28 16.06
N ALA A 67 -3.04 -6.29 14.76
CA ALA A 67 -1.84 -6.87 14.15
C ALA A 67 -0.55 -6.10 14.45
N GLY A 68 -0.64 -4.86 14.96
CA GLY A 68 0.50 -4.05 15.36
C GLY A 68 0.76 -2.82 14.49
N ALA A 69 -0.17 -2.46 13.59
CA ALA A 69 -0.07 -1.23 12.82
C ALA A 69 -0.04 0.00 13.75
N ASN A 70 0.92 0.88 13.50
CA ASN A 70 1.07 2.20 14.13
C ASN A 70 0.50 3.32 13.24
N VAL A 71 0.05 3.01 12.04
CA VAL A 71 -0.62 3.94 11.13
C VAL A 71 -1.87 3.27 10.59
N LEU A 72 -2.99 4.00 10.63
CA LEU A 72 -4.23 3.65 9.97
C LEU A 72 -4.46 4.67 8.85
N GLN A 73 -4.22 4.28 7.60
CA GLN A 73 -4.46 5.14 6.45
C GLN A 73 -5.96 5.30 6.25
N THR A 74 -6.44 6.52 6.04
CA THR A 74 -7.86 6.75 5.74
C THR A 74 -8.25 6.00 4.48
N PHE A 75 -9.37 5.27 4.51
CA PHE A 75 -9.88 4.55 3.33
C PHE A 75 -10.51 5.53 2.31
N SER A 76 -9.65 6.37 1.72
CA SER A 76 -10.02 7.57 0.95
C SER A 76 -9.16 7.77 -0.31
N PHE A 77 -8.14 6.93 -0.53
CA PHE A 77 -7.10 7.20 -1.55
C PHE A 77 -7.66 7.31 -2.98
N TYR A 78 -8.73 6.56 -3.31
CA TYR A 78 -9.43 6.58 -4.60
C TYR A 78 -10.80 7.30 -4.52
N ALA A 79 -10.92 8.32 -3.66
CA ALA A 79 -12.16 9.11 -3.49
C ALA A 79 -11.99 10.61 -3.84
N SER A 80 -11.19 10.91 -4.88
CA SER A 80 -11.23 12.21 -5.55
C SER A 80 -12.39 12.27 -6.54
N ASP A 81 -12.94 13.46 -6.77
CA ASP A 81 -14.11 13.66 -7.64
C ASP A 81 -13.92 13.02 -9.04
N ASP A 82 -12.71 13.14 -9.61
CA ASP A 82 -12.39 12.57 -10.92
C ASP A 82 -12.30 11.04 -10.94
N LYS A 83 -12.08 10.40 -9.79
CA LYS A 83 -12.06 8.93 -9.65
C LYS A 83 -13.45 8.35 -9.45
N LEU A 84 -14.29 9.04 -8.69
CA LEU A 84 -15.66 8.61 -8.40
C LEU A 84 -16.57 8.61 -9.63
N GLU A 85 -16.24 9.42 -10.66
CA GLU A 85 -16.98 9.50 -11.91
C GLU A 85 -16.40 8.62 -13.04
N ASN A 86 -15.32 7.88 -12.78
CA ASN A 86 -14.57 7.17 -13.81
C ASN A 86 -15.20 5.83 -14.19
N ARG A 87 -15.28 5.55 -15.50
CA ARG A 87 -15.64 4.28 -16.14
C ARG A 87 -16.88 3.58 -15.55
N GLY A 88 -18.02 4.27 -15.57
CA GLY A 88 -19.31 3.70 -15.15
C GLY A 88 -19.44 3.52 -13.64
N ASN A 89 -18.65 4.26 -12.86
CA ASN A 89 -18.89 4.39 -11.44
C ASN A 89 -19.97 5.45 -11.18
N TYR A 90 -21.02 5.06 -10.46
CA TYR A 90 -22.17 5.90 -10.13
C TYR A 90 -22.20 6.26 -8.63
N ALA A 91 -21.15 5.93 -7.87
CA ALA A 91 -21.05 6.30 -6.46
C ALA A 91 -21.21 7.81 -6.26
N ALA A 92 -20.68 8.62 -7.18
CA ALA A 92 -20.81 10.09 -7.18
C ALA A 92 -22.28 10.57 -7.27
N ASP A 93 -23.19 9.78 -7.84
CA ASP A 93 -24.61 10.14 -7.94
C ASP A 93 -25.33 10.01 -6.58
N THR A 94 -24.77 9.23 -5.65
CA THR A 94 -25.36 8.95 -4.33
C THR A 94 -24.60 9.61 -3.19
N PHE A 95 -23.27 9.66 -3.27
CA PHE A 95 -22.38 10.20 -2.24
C PHE A 95 -21.34 11.12 -2.85
N SER A 96 -21.17 12.32 -2.28
CA SER A 96 -20.04 13.17 -2.65
C SER A 96 -18.72 12.57 -2.16
N GLY A 97 -17.63 12.81 -2.89
CA GLY A 97 -16.30 12.40 -2.44
C GLY A 97 -15.93 12.97 -1.08
N GLN A 98 -16.38 14.19 -0.77
CA GLN A 98 -16.23 14.77 0.56
C GLN A 98 -16.88 13.91 1.65
N LYS A 99 -18.12 13.43 1.46
CA LYS A 99 -18.83 12.63 2.47
C LYS A 99 -18.12 11.29 2.72
N ILE A 100 -17.65 10.64 1.66
CA ILE A 100 -16.85 9.41 1.73
C ILE A 100 -15.54 9.67 2.48
N ASN A 101 -14.80 10.71 2.10
CA ASN A 101 -13.54 11.08 2.75
C ASN A 101 -13.72 11.42 4.23
N GLU A 102 -14.77 12.17 4.59
CA GLU A 102 -15.08 12.52 5.96
C GLU A 102 -15.39 11.28 6.80
N ALA A 103 -16.23 10.36 6.29
CA ALA A 103 -16.56 9.10 6.96
C ALA A 103 -15.33 8.19 7.12
N ALA A 104 -14.48 8.11 6.10
CA ALA A 104 -13.22 7.37 6.15
C ALA A 104 -12.29 7.89 7.26
N CYS A 105 -12.17 9.21 7.40
CA CYS A 105 -11.38 9.83 8.47
C CYS A 105 -11.95 9.53 9.85
N ASP A 106 -13.28 9.61 10.01
CA ASP A 106 -13.94 9.37 11.30
C ASP A 106 -13.72 7.93 11.78
N ILE A 107 -13.88 6.94 10.88
CA ILE A 107 -13.66 5.53 11.20
C ILE A 107 -12.19 5.28 11.57
N ALA A 108 -11.25 5.80 10.78
CA ALA A 108 -9.81 5.62 11.07
C ALA A 108 -9.43 6.24 12.42
N LYS A 109 -9.98 7.43 12.74
CA LYS A 109 -9.78 8.10 14.04
C LYS A 109 -10.37 7.34 15.20
N GLU A 110 -11.60 6.85 15.07
CA GLU A 110 -12.25 6.02 16.10
C GLU A 110 -11.34 4.85 16.48
N VAL A 111 -10.87 4.10 15.48
CA VAL A 111 -10.03 2.92 15.75
C VAL A 111 -8.63 3.31 16.21
N ALA A 112 -8.03 4.37 15.67
CA ALA A 112 -6.72 4.85 16.11
C ALA A 112 -6.69 5.26 17.60
N GLN A 113 -7.81 5.67 18.17
CA GLN A 113 -7.96 5.97 19.59
C GLN A 113 -8.02 4.72 20.48
N GLU A 114 -8.31 3.55 19.91
CA GLU A 114 -8.33 2.26 20.63
C GLU A 114 -6.92 1.72 20.92
N GLY A 115 -5.86 2.33 20.35
CA GLY A 115 -4.49 1.87 20.51
C GLY A 115 -3.40 2.89 20.13
N ASP A 116 -2.18 2.39 19.96
CA ASP A 116 -1.00 3.20 19.65
C ASP A 116 -0.80 3.40 18.13
N ALA A 117 -1.78 4.04 17.46
CA ALA A 117 -1.73 4.27 16.02
C ALA A 117 -2.10 5.70 15.59
N LEU A 118 -1.40 6.28 14.64
CA LEU A 118 -1.70 7.56 14.02
C LEU A 118 -2.66 7.39 12.84
N VAL A 119 -3.39 8.43 12.49
CA VAL A 119 -4.23 8.50 11.27
C VAL A 119 -3.49 9.25 10.18
N ALA A 120 -3.43 8.65 9.00
CA ALA A 120 -2.79 9.25 7.83
C ALA A 120 -3.80 9.54 6.72
N GLY A 121 -3.88 10.80 6.28
CA GLY A 121 -4.69 11.19 5.12
C GLY A 121 -3.95 10.89 3.81
N GLY A 122 -4.52 10.02 2.96
CA GLY A 122 -3.90 9.58 1.70
C GLY A 122 -4.45 10.28 0.45
N VAL A 123 -3.57 10.73 -0.44
CA VAL A 123 -3.88 11.10 -1.83
C VAL A 123 -3.07 10.24 -2.80
N SER A 124 -3.56 10.08 -4.03
CA SER A 124 -2.86 9.30 -5.08
C SER A 124 -2.99 9.91 -6.45
N GLN A 125 -2.20 9.42 -7.43
CA GLN A 125 -2.20 9.92 -8.80
C GLN A 125 -3.59 10.07 -9.38
N THR A 126 -3.79 11.09 -10.21
CA THR A 126 -5.10 11.49 -10.71
C THR A 126 -5.28 11.09 -12.18
N PRO A 127 -6.47 10.62 -12.59
CA PRO A 127 -6.84 10.53 -14.00
C PRO A 127 -6.60 11.85 -14.76
N SER A 128 -6.76 12.98 -14.06
CA SER A 128 -6.51 14.31 -14.60
C SER A 128 -5.08 14.54 -15.09
N TYR A 129 -4.06 14.01 -14.41
CA TYR A 129 -2.67 14.10 -14.88
C TYR A 129 -2.44 13.30 -16.17
N LEU A 130 -2.97 12.07 -16.21
CA LEU A 130 -2.87 11.18 -17.39
C LEU A 130 -3.59 11.75 -18.61
N SER A 131 -4.69 12.47 -18.39
CA SER A 131 -5.42 13.23 -19.43
C SER A 131 -4.82 14.60 -19.74
N CYS A 132 -3.56 14.85 -19.35
CA CYS A 132 -2.81 16.07 -19.65
C CYS A 132 -3.47 17.39 -19.17
N LYS A 133 -4.23 17.36 -18.07
CA LYS A 133 -4.71 18.60 -17.45
C LYS A 133 -3.56 19.41 -16.85
N SER A 134 -3.77 20.70 -16.65
CA SER A 134 -2.72 21.59 -16.14
C SER A 134 -2.34 21.28 -14.68
N LYS A 135 -1.11 21.66 -14.29
CA LYS A 135 -0.64 21.58 -12.89
C LYS A 135 -1.63 22.21 -11.90
N THR A 136 -2.26 23.33 -12.27
CA THR A 136 -3.25 24.03 -11.43
C THR A 136 -4.50 23.18 -11.20
N GLU A 137 -5.01 22.53 -12.25
CA GLU A 137 -6.20 21.66 -12.15
C GLU A 137 -5.91 20.43 -11.29
N VAL A 138 -4.79 19.74 -11.55
CA VAL A 138 -4.38 18.57 -10.75
C VAL A 138 -4.20 18.93 -9.28
N LYS A 139 -3.51 20.03 -8.98
CA LYS A 139 -3.36 20.52 -7.59
C LYS A 139 -4.69 20.88 -6.93
N THR A 140 -5.67 21.36 -7.70
CA THR A 140 -7.00 21.66 -7.17
C THR A 140 -7.69 20.40 -6.65
N ILE A 141 -7.46 19.25 -7.29
CA ILE A 141 -7.99 17.95 -6.85
C ILE A 141 -7.35 17.55 -5.51
N PHE A 142 -6.01 17.62 -5.40
CA PHE A 142 -5.32 17.33 -4.14
C PHE A 142 -5.77 18.26 -3.01
N ARG A 143 -5.96 19.56 -3.30
CA ARG A 143 -6.45 20.53 -2.29
C ARG A 143 -7.82 20.17 -1.74
N LYS A 144 -8.74 19.68 -2.57
CA LYS A 144 -10.07 19.27 -2.09
C LYS A 144 -9.99 18.17 -1.03
N GLN A 145 -9.18 17.13 -1.25
CA GLN A 145 -8.97 16.08 -0.25
C GLN A 145 -8.21 16.61 0.98
N LEU A 146 -7.18 17.44 0.76
CA LEU A 146 -6.42 18.07 1.85
C LEU A 146 -7.31 18.87 2.82
N GLN A 147 -8.29 19.62 2.32
CA GLN A 147 -9.21 20.36 3.19
C GLN A 147 -10.01 19.43 4.11
N VAL A 148 -10.39 18.24 3.64
CA VAL A 148 -11.04 17.23 4.50
C VAL A 148 -10.08 16.74 5.56
N PHE A 149 -8.85 16.41 5.19
CA PHE A 149 -7.84 15.91 6.13
C PHE A 149 -7.47 16.93 7.22
N ILE A 150 -7.36 18.22 6.87
CA ILE A 150 -7.16 19.31 7.83
C ILE A 150 -8.36 19.44 8.76
N LYS A 151 -9.57 19.53 8.21
CA LYS A 151 -10.82 19.63 9.00
C LYS A 151 -10.99 18.45 9.95
N LYS A 152 -10.60 17.26 9.49
CA LYS A 152 -10.64 16.02 10.26
C LYS A 152 -9.39 15.81 11.08
N GLU A 153 -8.46 16.78 11.17
CA GLU A 153 -7.24 16.76 12.00
C GLU A 153 -6.50 15.41 11.97
N VAL A 154 -6.16 14.92 10.78
CA VAL A 154 -5.28 13.73 10.66
C VAL A 154 -3.88 14.06 11.21
N ASP A 155 -3.15 13.04 11.67
CA ASP A 155 -1.84 13.23 12.31
C ASP A 155 -0.73 13.56 11.29
N PHE A 156 -0.83 13.01 10.07
CA PHE A 156 0.07 13.31 8.96
C PHE A 156 -0.55 12.93 7.61
N LEU A 157 0.16 13.21 6.52
CA LEU A 157 -0.33 13.00 5.15
C LEU A 157 0.58 12.06 4.36
N ILE A 158 -0.01 11.30 3.43
CA ILE A 158 0.70 10.40 2.53
C ILE A 158 0.28 10.72 1.08
N ALA A 159 1.25 11.00 0.22
CA ALA A 159 1.09 10.95 -1.23
C ALA A 159 1.57 9.58 -1.73
N GLU A 160 0.67 8.65 -2.04
CA GLU A 160 1.00 7.27 -2.43
C GLU A 160 0.50 6.94 -3.84
N TYR A 161 1.01 5.86 -4.43
CA TYR A 161 0.53 5.37 -5.74
C TYR A 161 0.69 6.43 -6.84
N PHE A 162 1.95 6.81 -7.09
CA PHE A 162 2.36 7.69 -8.18
C PHE A 162 3.37 7.01 -9.09
N GLU A 163 3.07 6.95 -10.38
CA GLU A 163 3.93 6.44 -11.46
C GLU A 163 4.85 7.51 -12.05
N HIS A 164 4.54 8.79 -11.80
CA HIS A 164 5.28 9.95 -12.31
C HIS A 164 5.73 10.83 -11.15
N VAL A 165 7.04 11.06 -11.03
CA VAL A 165 7.55 11.92 -9.94
C VAL A 165 7.13 13.38 -10.10
N GLU A 166 6.85 13.80 -11.34
CA GLU A 166 6.31 15.13 -11.62
C GLU A 166 5.00 15.37 -10.86
N GLU A 167 4.02 14.48 -11.01
CA GLU A 167 2.73 14.61 -10.32
C GLU A 167 2.88 14.45 -8.81
N ALA A 168 3.70 13.49 -8.37
CA ALA A 168 3.99 13.28 -6.95
C ALA A 168 4.59 14.53 -6.29
N THR A 169 5.46 15.25 -7.01
CA THR A 169 6.02 16.53 -6.56
C THR A 169 4.91 17.58 -6.38
N TRP A 170 3.94 17.64 -7.30
CA TRP A 170 2.81 18.55 -7.16
C TRP A 170 1.91 18.20 -5.96
N ALA A 171 1.71 16.91 -5.71
CA ALA A 171 1.00 16.43 -4.53
C ALA A 171 1.71 16.85 -3.25
N VAL A 172 3.03 16.60 -3.12
CA VAL A 172 3.82 17.01 -1.95
C VAL A 172 3.76 18.53 -1.73
N GLU A 173 4.01 19.32 -2.78
CA GLU A 173 3.92 20.79 -2.71
C GLU A 173 2.56 21.25 -2.19
N THR A 174 1.46 20.60 -2.60
CA THR A 174 0.11 20.92 -2.15
C THR A 174 -0.15 20.45 -0.72
N LEU A 175 0.23 19.23 -0.35
CA LEU A 175 0.02 18.70 1.00
C LEU A 175 0.79 19.50 2.06
N LYS A 176 1.96 20.07 1.71
CA LYS A 176 2.73 20.95 2.57
C LYS A 176 2.01 22.25 2.94
N GLU A 177 0.99 22.67 2.18
CA GLU A 177 0.13 23.82 2.52
C GLU A 177 -0.58 23.62 3.88
N SER A 178 -0.72 22.38 4.37
CA SER A 178 -1.34 22.06 5.67
C SER A 178 -0.46 22.30 6.90
N GLY A 179 0.87 22.38 6.73
CA GLY A 179 1.82 22.36 7.84
C GLY A 179 2.07 21.00 8.48
N LEU A 180 1.34 19.94 8.10
CA LEU A 180 1.54 18.57 8.63
C LEU A 180 2.79 17.90 8.03
N PRO A 181 3.34 16.86 8.68
CA PRO A 181 4.34 15.98 8.06
C PRO A 181 3.78 15.30 6.82
N VAL A 182 4.60 15.18 5.77
CA VAL A 182 4.23 14.57 4.49
C VAL A 182 5.17 13.41 4.19
N ALA A 183 4.59 12.23 4.02
CA ALA A 183 5.23 11.08 3.41
C ALA A 183 4.86 10.98 1.93
N VAL A 184 5.75 10.42 1.12
CA VAL A 184 5.47 10.13 -0.29
C VAL A 184 6.07 8.81 -0.71
N THR A 185 5.27 8.01 -1.42
CA THR A 185 5.70 6.73 -1.99
C THR A 185 5.28 6.63 -3.45
N LEU A 186 6.20 6.14 -4.27
CA LEU A 186 5.95 5.90 -5.69
C LEU A 186 5.67 4.42 -5.95
N CYS A 187 4.85 4.10 -6.94
CA CYS A 187 4.62 2.73 -7.39
C CYS A 187 5.51 2.40 -8.59
N ILE A 188 6.82 2.56 -8.41
CA ILE A 188 7.83 2.39 -9.47
C ILE A 188 8.87 1.33 -9.07
N GLY A 189 9.46 0.69 -10.07
CA GLY A 189 10.54 -0.27 -9.91
C GLY A 189 11.94 0.35 -9.96
N PRO A 190 13.00 -0.48 -9.96
CA PRO A 190 14.38 -0.02 -10.09
C PRO A 190 14.68 0.73 -11.39
N GLU A 191 13.86 0.52 -12.43
CA GLU A 191 13.97 1.21 -13.73
C GLU A 191 13.60 2.70 -13.68
N GLY A 192 13.02 3.17 -12.57
CA GLY A 192 12.59 4.55 -12.42
C GLY A 192 11.12 4.75 -12.78
N ASP A 193 10.71 6.01 -12.78
CA ASP A 193 9.35 6.42 -13.07
C ASP A 193 9.00 6.26 -14.56
N MET A 194 7.74 6.49 -14.93
CA MET A 194 7.28 6.26 -16.30
C MET A 194 7.92 7.20 -17.32
N ASP A 195 8.47 8.33 -16.90
CA ASP A 195 9.24 9.27 -17.74
C ASP A 195 10.75 8.95 -17.78
N GLY A 196 11.16 7.85 -17.13
CA GLY A 196 12.55 7.38 -17.10
C GLY A 196 13.42 8.08 -16.06
N VAL A 197 12.82 8.79 -15.09
CA VAL A 197 13.56 9.41 -13.99
C VAL A 197 14.00 8.31 -13.01
N PRO A 198 15.31 8.14 -12.75
CA PRO A 198 15.78 7.07 -11.87
C PRO A 198 15.31 7.24 -10.42
N PRO A 199 15.13 6.15 -9.64
CA PRO A 199 14.58 6.23 -8.28
C PRO A 199 15.36 7.17 -7.35
N GLY A 200 16.69 7.21 -7.48
CA GLY A 200 17.55 8.13 -6.73
C GLY A 200 17.20 9.60 -6.97
N GLU A 201 16.99 9.98 -8.23
CA GLU A 201 16.58 11.34 -8.60
C GLU A 201 15.15 11.62 -8.15
N CYS A 202 14.25 10.63 -8.27
CA CYS A 202 12.88 10.77 -7.77
C CYS A 202 12.86 11.12 -6.28
N ALA A 203 13.60 10.38 -5.46
CA ALA A 203 13.69 10.65 -4.02
C ALA A 203 14.23 12.05 -3.71
N VAL A 204 15.26 12.50 -4.44
CA VAL A 204 15.82 13.86 -4.29
C VAL A 204 14.78 14.93 -4.60
N ARG A 205 14.05 14.80 -5.72
CA ARG A 205 12.99 15.75 -6.10
C ARG A 205 11.90 15.83 -5.03
N LEU A 206 11.48 14.67 -4.50
CA LEU A 206 10.43 14.57 -3.49
C LEU A 206 10.82 15.18 -2.13
N VAL A 207 12.06 14.96 -1.69
CA VAL A 207 12.58 15.60 -0.47
C VAL A 207 12.69 17.12 -0.65
N ASN A 208 13.18 17.58 -1.81
CA ASN A 208 13.25 19.01 -2.12
C ASN A 208 11.85 19.67 -2.21
N ALA A 209 10.83 18.91 -2.62
CA ALA A 209 9.43 19.36 -2.59
C ALA A 209 8.87 19.48 -1.15
N GLY A 210 9.56 18.92 -0.15
CA GLY A 210 9.24 19.07 1.26
C GLY A 210 8.83 17.80 1.98
N ALA A 211 8.93 16.62 1.35
CA ALA A 211 8.63 15.35 1.99
C ALA A 211 9.68 14.99 3.06
N SER A 212 9.21 14.55 4.23
CA SER A 212 10.07 14.11 5.34
C SER A 212 10.29 12.59 5.33
N ILE A 213 9.39 11.85 4.67
CA ILE A 213 9.42 10.40 4.55
C ILE A 213 9.26 10.07 3.05
N VAL A 214 10.15 9.27 2.48
CA VAL A 214 10.12 8.89 1.05
C VAL A 214 10.27 7.39 0.86
N GLY A 215 9.69 6.84 -0.20
CA GLY A 215 9.76 5.41 -0.43
C GLY A 215 9.00 4.91 -1.65
N VAL A 216 8.61 3.64 -1.59
CA VAL A 216 7.79 2.99 -2.62
C VAL A 216 6.64 2.17 -2.02
N ASN A 217 5.55 2.08 -2.77
CA ASN A 217 4.39 1.27 -2.43
C ASN A 217 3.75 0.61 -3.65
N CYS A 218 2.96 -0.44 -3.44
CA CYS A 218 2.19 -1.13 -4.48
C CYS A 218 3.07 -1.72 -5.61
N HIS A 219 2.43 -2.15 -6.70
CA HIS A 219 2.91 -2.61 -8.02
C HIS A 219 3.96 -3.73 -8.07
N PHE A 220 4.83 -3.84 -7.08
CA PHE A 220 5.97 -4.75 -7.04
C PHE A 220 6.03 -5.50 -5.72
N ASP A 221 6.58 -6.71 -5.79
CA ASP A 221 6.88 -7.55 -4.65
C ASP A 221 7.94 -6.92 -3.70
N PRO A 222 8.09 -7.47 -2.47
CA PRO A 222 9.01 -6.92 -1.49
C PRO A 222 10.46 -6.83 -1.96
N ALA A 223 10.95 -7.86 -2.66
CA ALA A 223 12.34 -7.90 -3.11
C ALA A 223 12.63 -6.76 -4.08
N THR A 224 11.69 -6.47 -4.98
CA THR A 224 11.80 -5.40 -5.97
C THR A 224 11.70 -4.03 -5.32
N CYS A 225 10.75 -3.82 -4.40
CA CYS A 225 10.65 -2.58 -3.64
C CYS A 225 11.93 -2.27 -2.84
N LEU A 226 12.55 -3.27 -2.20
CA LEU A 226 13.80 -3.06 -1.46
C LEU A 226 14.98 -2.67 -2.37
N ARG A 227 15.05 -3.22 -3.59
CA ARG A 227 16.04 -2.76 -4.59
C ARG A 227 15.80 -1.31 -4.99
N THR A 228 14.54 -0.90 -5.20
CA THR A 228 14.21 0.49 -5.52
C THR A 228 14.56 1.44 -4.39
N ILE A 229 14.24 1.09 -3.14
CA ILE A 229 14.56 1.92 -1.96
C ILE A 229 16.08 2.06 -1.78
N LYS A 230 16.86 1.01 -2.07
CA LYS A 230 18.32 1.11 -2.05
C LYS A 230 18.81 2.20 -3.02
N LEU A 231 18.29 2.24 -4.24
CA LEU A 231 18.61 3.29 -5.23
C LEU A 231 18.14 4.68 -4.77
N MET A 232 16.95 4.79 -4.18
CA MET A 232 16.46 6.04 -3.56
C MET A 232 17.42 6.53 -2.48
N LYS A 233 17.84 5.64 -1.57
CA LYS A 233 18.77 5.94 -0.47
C LYS A 233 20.13 6.41 -0.99
N GLU A 234 20.66 5.77 -2.04
CA GLU A 234 21.91 6.15 -2.70
C GLU A 234 21.82 7.55 -3.34
N GLY A 235 20.70 7.86 -3.99
CA GLY A 235 20.43 9.18 -4.55
C GLY A 235 20.41 10.28 -3.48
N LEU A 236 19.68 10.05 -2.38
CA LEU A 236 19.65 10.97 -1.23
C LEU A 236 21.03 11.18 -0.61
N ALA A 237 21.80 10.10 -0.41
CA ALA A 237 23.14 10.19 0.14
C ALA A 237 24.09 11.01 -0.76
N THR A 238 24.03 10.79 -2.08
CA THR A 238 24.81 11.54 -3.07
C THR A 238 24.46 13.03 -3.05
N ALA A 239 23.16 13.35 -2.94
CA ALA A 239 22.66 14.72 -2.82
C ALA A 239 22.85 15.33 -1.41
N LYS A 240 23.36 14.57 -0.44
CA LYS A 240 23.49 14.97 0.98
C LYS A 240 22.17 15.39 1.62
N LEU A 241 21.06 14.80 1.15
CA LEU A 241 19.73 15.00 1.71
C LEU A 241 19.43 13.91 2.74
N LYS A 242 18.63 14.24 3.75
CA LYS A 242 18.13 13.31 4.75
C LYS A 242 16.62 13.24 4.67
N ALA A 243 16.10 12.02 4.68
CA ALA A 243 14.68 11.71 4.84
C ALA A 243 14.55 10.33 5.46
N HIS A 244 13.42 10.07 6.11
CA HIS A 244 13.06 8.73 6.57
C HIS A 244 12.65 7.87 5.38
N LEU A 245 12.94 6.57 5.44
CA LEU A 245 12.62 5.63 4.37
C LEU A 245 11.35 4.82 4.70
N MET A 246 10.52 4.62 3.68
CA MET A 246 9.22 3.94 3.76
C MET A 246 9.08 2.84 2.70
N SER A 247 8.43 1.74 3.07
CA SER A 247 8.14 0.63 2.15
C SER A 247 6.78 0.00 2.45
N GLN A 248 5.96 -0.14 1.41
CA GLN A 248 4.68 -0.85 1.46
C GLN A 248 4.47 -1.67 0.16
N PRO A 249 5.18 -2.81 -0.01
CA PRO A 249 5.14 -3.61 -1.23
C PRO A 249 3.80 -4.34 -1.41
N LEU A 250 3.64 -5.02 -2.54
CA LEU A 250 2.60 -6.04 -2.69
C LEU A 250 2.84 -7.24 -1.78
N ALA A 251 1.77 -7.88 -1.33
CA ALA A 251 1.85 -9.25 -0.80
C ALA A 251 1.56 -10.29 -1.88
N PHE A 252 2.12 -10.07 -3.07
CA PHE A 252 2.17 -11.02 -4.17
C PHE A 252 3.62 -11.15 -4.65
N HIS A 253 4.07 -12.36 -4.95
CA HIS A 253 5.32 -12.62 -5.68
C HIS A 253 5.12 -12.19 -7.14
N THR A 254 5.96 -11.27 -7.61
CA THR A 254 5.87 -10.69 -8.96
C THR A 254 7.22 -10.64 -9.69
N PRO A 255 8.00 -11.74 -9.73
CA PRO A 255 9.30 -11.75 -10.37
C PRO A 255 9.25 -11.58 -11.90
N ASP A 256 8.07 -11.69 -12.49
CA ASP A 256 7.73 -11.58 -13.91
C ASP A 256 7.10 -10.24 -14.30
N CYS A 257 6.99 -9.28 -13.37
CA CYS A 257 6.55 -7.93 -13.70
C CYS A 257 7.57 -7.20 -14.57
N GLY A 258 7.07 -6.51 -15.59
CA GLY A 258 7.80 -5.43 -16.26
C GLY A 258 7.72 -4.12 -15.47
N LYS A 259 8.12 -3.02 -16.13
CA LYS A 259 8.15 -1.67 -15.55
C LYS A 259 6.80 -1.17 -15.02
N GLN A 260 5.68 -1.63 -15.59
CA GLN A 260 4.33 -1.25 -15.20
C GLN A 260 3.84 -1.95 -13.91
N GLY A 261 4.57 -2.95 -13.42
CA GLY A 261 4.18 -3.71 -12.23
C GLY A 261 3.07 -4.74 -12.50
N PHE A 262 2.40 -5.16 -11.43
CA PHE A 262 1.49 -6.32 -11.44
C PHE A 262 0.18 -6.12 -12.22
N ILE A 263 -0.17 -4.90 -12.60
CA ILE A 263 -1.42 -4.62 -13.33
C ILE A 263 -1.38 -5.23 -14.74
N ASP A 264 -0.20 -5.31 -15.35
CA ASP A 264 -0.02 -5.93 -16.67
C ASP A 264 0.12 -7.46 -16.59
N LEU A 265 0.18 -8.04 -15.38
CA LEU A 265 0.16 -9.50 -15.28
C LEU A 265 -1.22 -10.03 -15.69
N PRO A 266 -1.30 -11.08 -16.53
CA PRO A 266 -2.57 -11.65 -16.98
C PRO A 266 -3.50 -12.08 -15.86
N GLU A 267 -2.95 -12.37 -14.68
CA GLU A 267 -3.69 -12.78 -13.50
C GLU A 267 -4.38 -11.62 -12.76
N PHE A 268 -4.03 -10.37 -13.04
CA PHE A 268 -4.63 -9.22 -12.36
C PHE A 268 -6.10 -9.01 -12.80
N PRO A 269 -7.03 -8.73 -11.86
CA PRO A 269 -6.90 -8.82 -10.40
C PRO A 269 -7.38 -10.18 -9.82
N PHE A 270 -7.97 -11.06 -10.64
CA PHE A 270 -8.81 -12.18 -10.17
C PHE A 270 -8.15 -13.56 -10.09
N ALA A 271 -6.85 -13.66 -10.36
CA ALA A 271 -6.12 -14.93 -10.33
C ALA A 271 -4.75 -14.82 -9.62
N LEU A 272 -4.59 -13.84 -8.73
CA LEU A 272 -3.34 -13.56 -8.01
C LEU A 272 -3.13 -14.48 -6.79
N GLU A 273 -4.08 -15.35 -6.45
CA GLU A 273 -4.01 -16.26 -5.29
C GLU A 273 -2.73 -17.12 -5.22
N PRO A 274 -2.21 -17.71 -6.33
CA PRO A 274 -0.96 -18.47 -6.27
C PRO A 274 0.25 -17.63 -5.83
N ARG A 275 0.17 -16.30 -5.96
CA ARG A 275 1.28 -15.39 -5.73
C ARG A 275 1.31 -14.85 -4.29
N ILE A 276 0.25 -15.05 -3.50
CA ILE A 276 0.14 -14.48 -2.16
C ILE A 276 1.35 -14.86 -1.30
N LEU A 277 1.95 -13.86 -0.65
CA LEU A 277 3.06 -14.10 0.28
C LEU A 277 2.61 -14.94 1.47
N THR A 278 3.53 -15.74 2.01
CA THR A 278 3.37 -16.33 3.33
C THR A 278 3.78 -15.34 4.41
N ARG A 279 3.44 -15.62 5.67
CA ARG A 279 3.97 -14.84 6.80
C ARG A 279 5.50 -14.89 6.86
N TRP A 280 6.12 -15.98 6.42
CA TRP A 280 7.57 -16.18 6.46
C TRP A 280 8.28 -15.32 5.41
N ASP A 281 7.67 -15.16 4.23
CA ASP A 281 8.12 -14.19 3.22
C ASP A 281 8.10 -12.76 3.79
N VAL A 282 7.07 -12.44 4.59
CA VAL A 282 6.94 -11.13 5.23
C VAL A 282 7.93 -10.95 6.40
N HIS A 283 8.23 -11.99 7.18
CA HIS A 283 9.32 -11.96 8.17
C HIS A 283 10.65 -11.62 7.48
N LYS A 284 10.98 -12.32 6.38
CA LYS A 284 12.19 -12.05 5.60
C LYS A 284 12.22 -10.60 5.09
N TYR A 285 11.13 -10.15 4.47
CA TYR A 285 11.00 -8.77 4.01
C TYR A 285 11.22 -7.75 5.13
N ALA A 286 10.55 -7.91 6.28
CA ALA A 286 10.65 -6.96 7.39
C ALA A 286 12.09 -6.85 7.92
N ARG A 287 12.78 -8.00 8.04
CA ARG A 287 14.19 -8.05 8.43
C ARG A 287 15.09 -7.35 7.42
N GLU A 288 14.94 -7.64 6.13
CA GLU A 288 15.72 -7.03 5.06
C GLU A 288 15.46 -5.51 4.98
N ALA A 289 14.20 -5.08 5.12
CA ALA A 289 13.81 -3.68 5.15
C ALA A 289 14.46 -2.92 6.32
N TYR A 290 14.37 -3.49 7.53
CA TYR A 290 14.97 -2.90 8.72
C TYR A 290 16.49 -2.74 8.58
N ASN A 291 17.17 -3.78 8.07
CA ASN A 291 18.62 -3.79 7.83
C ASN A 291 19.03 -2.76 6.75
N LEU A 292 18.17 -2.50 5.76
CA LEU A 292 18.39 -1.45 4.76
C LEU A 292 18.25 -0.03 5.34
N GLY A 293 17.75 0.10 6.58
CA GLY A 293 17.54 1.38 7.26
C GLY A 293 16.13 1.94 7.11
N ILE A 294 15.18 1.13 6.63
CA ILE A 294 13.76 1.50 6.55
C ILE A 294 13.18 1.50 7.96
N ARG A 295 12.39 2.52 8.30
CA ARG A 295 11.77 2.67 9.63
C ARG A 295 10.26 2.82 9.57
N TYR A 296 9.70 3.13 8.40
CA TYR A 296 8.29 2.89 8.12
C TYR A 296 8.17 1.63 7.26
N ILE A 297 7.66 0.54 7.84
CA ILE A 297 7.54 -0.77 7.17
C ILE A 297 6.08 -1.22 7.24
N GLY A 298 5.41 -1.31 6.11
CA GLY A 298 4.01 -1.75 6.01
C GLY A 298 3.78 -2.62 4.78
N GLY A 299 2.56 -2.61 4.26
CA GLY A 299 2.24 -3.30 3.01
C GLY A 299 1.08 -2.66 2.26
N CYS A 300 0.91 -3.04 1.00
CA CYS A 300 -0.13 -2.54 0.11
C CYS A 300 -1.04 -3.69 -0.34
N CYS A 301 -1.46 -3.75 -1.62
CA CYS A 301 -2.40 -4.75 -2.12
C CYS A 301 -1.96 -6.20 -1.78
N GLY A 302 -2.91 -6.97 -1.25
CA GLY A 302 -2.70 -8.35 -0.78
C GLY A 302 -2.27 -8.47 0.68
N PHE A 303 -1.81 -7.40 1.34
CA PHE A 303 -1.47 -7.47 2.75
C PHE A 303 -2.74 -7.63 3.60
N GLU A 304 -2.80 -8.72 4.35
CA GLU A 304 -3.87 -9.07 5.28
C GLU A 304 -3.35 -8.84 6.71
N PRO A 305 -4.21 -8.83 7.74
CA PRO A 305 -3.79 -8.58 9.12
C PRO A 305 -2.65 -9.49 9.60
N TYR A 306 -2.58 -10.75 9.16
CA TYR A 306 -1.51 -11.66 9.55
C TYR A 306 -0.15 -11.34 8.90
N HIS A 307 -0.13 -10.64 7.76
CA HIS A 307 1.09 -10.12 7.16
C HIS A 307 1.64 -8.96 7.99
N ILE A 308 0.80 -8.03 8.43
CA ILE A 308 1.21 -6.93 9.32
C ILE A 308 1.72 -7.48 10.66
N ARG A 309 1.06 -8.51 11.20
CA ARG A 309 1.56 -9.22 12.39
C ARG A 309 2.96 -9.79 12.16
N ALA A 310 3.25 -10.34 10.98
CA ALA A 310 4.57 -10.90 10.68
C ALA A 310 5.68 -9.81 10.71
N ILE A 311 5.40 -8.60 10.20
CA ILE A 311 6.32 -7.46 10.33
C ILE A 311 6.57 -7.14 11.81
N ALA A 312 5.50 -7.04 12.59
CA ALA A 312 5.58 -6.71 14.01
C ALA A 312 6.30 -7.79 14.84
N GLU A 313 6.07 -9.07 14.54
CA GLU A 313 6.73 -10.19 15.21
C GLU A 313 8.21 -10.31 14.85
N GLU A 314 8.57 -10.08 13.58
CA GLU A 314 9.98 -10.08 13.16
C GLU A 314 10.79 -9.02 13.88
N LEU A 315 10.19 -7.83 14.05
CA LEU A 315 10.85 -6.65 14.61
C LEU A 315 10.55 -6.46 16.10
N ALA A 316 9.89 -7.43 16.73
CA ALA A 316 9.61 -7.41 18.17
C ALA A 316 10.88 -7.33 19.04
N PRO A 317 12.02 -7.98 18.69
CA PRO A 317 13.26 -7.82 19.44
C PRO A 317 13.79 -6.37 19.44
N GLU A 318 13.65 -5.65 18.32
CA GLU A 318 14.04 -4.25 18.19
C GLU A 318 13.03 -3.29 18.86
N LYS A 319 11.74 -3.60 18.79
CA LYS A 319 10.66 -2.78 19.39
C LYS A 319 10.50 -3.00 20.89
N GLY A 320 10.88 -4.17 21.40
CA GLY A 320 10.74 -4.57 22.80
C GLY A 320 9.35 -5.09 23.19
N PHE A 321 8.43 -5.31 22.23
CA PHE A 321 7.09 -5.85 22.49
C PHE A 321 6.50 -6.57 21.26
N LEU A 322 5.53 -7.45 21.51
CA LEU A 322 4.74 -8.13 20.49
C LEU A 322 3.38 -7.42 20.30
N PRO A 323 2.77 -7.49 19.11
CA PRO A 323 1.43 -6.96 18.90
C PRO A 323 0.37 -7.82 19.59
N ARG A 324 -0.80 -7.23 19.87
CA ARG A 324 -1.93 -7.93 20.52
C ARG A 324 -2.38 -9.18 19.74
N ALA A 325 -2.27 -9.18 18.42
CA ALA A 325 -2.59 -10.34 17.58
C ALA A 325 -1.72 -11.58 17.89
N SER A 326 -0.52 -11.40 18.45
CA SER A 326 0.37 -12.51 18.82
C SER A 326 -0.12 -13.30 20.04
N GLU A 327 -1.12 -12.83 20.80
CA GLU A 327 -1.83 -13.63 21.81
C GLU A 327 -2.44 -14.93 21.23
N LYS A 328 -2.68 -14.94 19.90
CA LYS A 328 -3.25 -16.07 19.15
C LYS A 328 -2.24 -16.66 18.17
N HIS A 329 -0.95 -16.49 18.42
CA HIS A 329 0.11 -16.98 17.55
C HIS A 329 1.41 -17.27 18.29
N GLY A 330 1.96 -18.46 18.08
CA GLY A 330 3.29 -18.84 18.52
C GLY A 330 4.36 -18.55 17.47
N SER A 331 5.51 -18.04 17.93
CA SER A 331 6.70 -17.80 17.12
C SER A 331 7.06 -19.00 16.26
N TRP A 332 7.28 -18.78 14.95
CA TRP A 332 7.74 -19.80 13.99
C TRP A 332 7.00 -21.15 14.03
N GLY A 333 5.69 -21.11 14.27
CA GLY A 333 4.83 -22.29 14.32
C GLY A 333 4.93 -23.09 15.62
N SER A 334 5.47 -22.52 16.69
CA SER A 334 5.65 -23.16 18.00
C SER A 334 4.38 -23.80 18.56
N ASP A 335 3.19 -23.24 18.29
CA ASP A 335 1.91 -23.83 18.72
C ASP A 335 1.65 -25.23 18.12
N LEU A 336 2.31 -25.57 17.00
CA LEU A 336 2.23 -26.91 16.41
C LEU A 336 2.90 -27.98 17.28
N SER A 337 3.68 -27.60 18.29
CA SER A 337 4.35 -28.52 19.22
C SER A 337 3.38 -29.42 20.01
N MET A 338 2.12 -29.00 20.15
CA MET A 338 1.09 -29.78 20.86
C MET A 338 0.28 -30.70 19.95
N HIS A 339 0.56 -30.71 18.64
CA HIS A 339 -0.19 -31.51 17.68
C HIS A 339 0.06 -33.02 17.90
N THR A 340 -0.94 -33.88 17.71
CA THR A 340 -0.83 -35.35 17.95
C THR A 340 0.15 -36.06 17.02
N LYS A 341 0.24 -35.63 15.75
CA LYS A 341 1.13 -36.20 14.71
C LYS A 341 2.59 -35.71 14.86
N PRO A 342 3.59 -36.62 14.98
CA PRO A 342 5.01 -36.23 15.13
C PRO A 342 5.56 -35.35 14.00
N TRP A 343 5.23 -35.65 12.74
CA TRP A 343 5.70 -34.87 11.59
C TRP A 343 5.10 -33.45 11.51
N VAL A 344 3.98 -33.19 12.21
CA VAL A 344 3.42 -31.83 12.33
C VAL A 344 4.19 -31.05 13.40
N ARG A 345 4.47 -31.69 14.54
CA ARG A 345 5.31 -31.09 15.60
C ARG A 345 6.72 -30.76 15.12
N ALA A 346 7.30 -31.59 14.26
CA ALA A 346 8.62 -31.36 13.66
C ALA A 346 8.73 -30.06 12.84
N ARG A 347 7.59 -29.45 12.48
CA ARG A 347 7.51 -28.15 11.78
C ARG A 347 7.54 -26.96 12.74
N ALA A 348 7.42 -27.16 14.04
CA ALA A 348 7.32 -26.10 15.06
C ALA A 348 8.69 -25.42 15.32
N ARG A 349 9.38 -24.98 14.27
CA ARG A 349 10.73 -24.42 14.32
C ARG A 349 10.98 -23.50 13.12
N LYS A 350 11.77 -22.45 13.35
CA LYS A 350 12.17 -21.46 12.34
C LYS A 350 12.78 -22.12 11.10
N GLU A 351 13.78 -22.96 11.34
CA GLU A 351 14.54 -23.65 10.29
C GLU A 351 13.65 -24.44 9.30
N TYR A 352 12.52 -24.98 9.75
CA TYR A 352 11.59 -25.66 8.84
C TYR A 352 10.92 -24.66 7.90
N TRP A 353 10.28 -23.62 8.43
CA TRP A 353 9.47 -22.69 7.63
C TRP A 353 10.30 -21.71 6.81
N GLU A 354 11.50 -21.36 7.27
CA GLU A 354 12.42 -20.47 6.54
C GLU A 354 13.00 -21.14 5.29
N ASN A 355 13.12 -22.48 5.28
CA ASN A 355 13.71 -23.24 4.17
C ASN A 355 12.68 -24.04 3.36
N MET A 356 11.44 -24.18 3.84
CA MET A 356 10.40 -24.90 3.13
C MET A 356 9.91 -24.08 1.95
N LEU A 357 10.00 -24.65 0.76
CA LEU A 357 9.46 -24.08 -0.48
C LEU A 357 8.04 -24.61 -0.70
N PRO A 358 6.98 -23.80 -0.49
CA PRO A 358 5.62 -24.27 -0.65
C PRO A 358 5.33 -24.63 -2.11
N ALA A 359 4.73 -25.80 -2.35
CA ALA A 359 4.29 -26.17 -3.69
C ALA A 359 3.10 -25.30 -4.12
N SER A 360 3.03 -24.96 -5.42
CA SER A 360 1.92 -24.17 -5.98
C SER A 360 0.56 -24.90 -5.97
N GLY A 361 0.59 -26.24 -5.92
CA GLY A 361 -0.59 -27.09 -6.07
C GLY A 361 -1.23 -27.07 -7.46
N ARG A 362 -0.58 -26.46 -8.46
CA ARG A 362 -1.08 -26.28 -9.83
C ARG A 362 -0.10 -26.86 -10.85
N PRO A 363 -0.08 -28.19 -11.07
CA PRO A 363 0.96 -28.86 -11.87
C PRO A 363 0.89 -28.56 -13.37
N PHE A 364 -0.24 -28.03 -13.86
CA PHE A 364 -0.44 -27.67 -15.27
C PHE A 364 -0.33 -26.15 -15.52
N CYS A 365 -0.01 -25.36 -14.49
CA CYS A 365 0.17 -23.91 -14.61
C CYS A 365 1.67 -23.57 -14.61
N PRO A 366 2.09 -22.56 -15.39
CA PRO A 366 3.47 -22.08 -15.33
C PRO A 366 3.76 -21.39 -13.99
N SER A 367 5.04 -21.25 -13.64
CA SER A 367 5.43 -20.48 -12.45
C SER A 367 5.40 -18.97 -12.68
N LEU A 368 5.44 -18.53 -13.95
CA LEU A 368 5.53 -17.15 -14.39
C LEU A 368 4.61 -16.92 -15.59
N SER A 369 4.20 -15.66 -15.78
CA SER A 369 3.40 -15.19 -16.90
C SER A 369 4.12 -14.05 -17.63
N LYS A 370 3.79 -13.82 -18.90
CA LYS A 370 4.30 -12.66 -19.64
C LYS A 370 3.33 -11.49 -19.46
N PRO A 371 3.80 -10.29 -19.08
CA PRO A 371 2.93 -9.11 -18.99
C PRO A 371 2.27 -8.76 -20.33
N ASP A 372 1.01 -8.32 -20.26
CA ASP A 372 0.24 -7.74 -21.36
C ASP A 372 0.70 -6.30 -21.63
N ASP A 373 1.97 -6.10 -21.98
CA ASP A 373 2.56 -4.77 -22.24
C ASP A 373 2.06 -4.20 -23.58
N TRP A 374 1.10 -3.27 -23.50
CA TRP A 374 0.48 -2.58 -24.65
C TRP A 374 1.18 -1.26 -25.03
N GLU A 375 2.32 -0.92 -24.41
CA GLU A 375 3.07 0.33 -24.66
C GLU A 375 2.21 1.62 -24.57
N VAL A 376 1.23 1.65 -23.65
CA VAL A 376 0.34 2.81 -23.48
C VAL A 376 1.07 3.94 -22.77
N THR A 377 0.99 5.16 -23.30
CA THR A 377 1.68 6.34 -22.76
C THR A 377 0.72 7.42 -22.24
N LYS A 378 1.25 8.41 -21.53
CA LYS A 378 0.49 9.59 -21.08
C LYS A 378 -0.15 10.28 -22.29
N GLY A 379 -1.45 10.55 -22.21
CA GLY A 379 -2.26 11.09 -23.32
C GLY A 379 -3.07 10.03 -24.09
N ASP A 380 -2.64 8.76 -24.10
CA ASP A 380 -3.45 7.66 -24.65
C ASP A 380 -4.61 7.28 -23.69
N LEU A 381 -4.46 7.61 -22.40
CA LEU A 381 -5.41 7.35 -21.34
C LEU A 381 -6.34 8.56 -21.13
N ILE A 382 -7.42 8.60 -21.91
CA ILE A 382 -8.48 9.61 -21.76
C ILE A 382 -9.52 9.13 -20.74
N GLN A 383 -9.80 9.97 -19.75
CA GLN A 383 -10.86 9.74 -18.78
C GLN A 383 -12.23 9.65 -19.48
N GLN A 384 -13.01 8.63 -19.15
CA GLN A 384 -14.37 8.43 -19.68
C GLN A 384 -15.34 8.21 -18.53
N ARG A 385 -16.48 8.91 -18.55
CA ARG A 385 -17.54 8.72 -17.56
C ARG A 385 -18.33 7.44 -17.79
N GLU A 386 -18.62 7.14 -19.06
CA GLU A 386 -19.38 5.94 -19.43
C GLU A 386 -18.54 4.67 -19.26
N ALA A 387 -19.23 3.55 -19.03
CA ALA A 387 -18.58 2.24 -19.05
C ALA A 387 -18.00 1.97 -20.45
N THR A 388 -16.89 1.24 -20.51
CA THR A 388 -16.29 0.84 -21.78
C THR A 388 -17.30 0.03 -22.60
N THR A 389 -17.60 0.52 -23.80
CA THR A 389 -18.63 -0.05 -24.68
C THR A 389 -18.21 -1.45 -25.16
N GLU A 390 -19.17 -2.29 -25.54
CA GLU A 390 -18.87 -3.62 -26.11
C GLU A 390 -17.95 -3.54 -27.33
N GLN A 391 -18.04 -2.48 -28.13
CA GLN A 391 -17.19 -2.30 -29.30
C GLN A 391 -15.73 -2.02 -28.89
N GLN A 392 -15.51 -1.12 -27.94
CA GLN A 392 -14.18 -0.85 -27.39
C GLN A 392 -13.59 -2.11 -26.73
N LEU A 393 -14.41 -2.88 -26.00
CA LEU A 393 -13.99 -4.17 -25.44
C LEU A 393 -13.59 -5.16 -26.55
N LYS A 394 -14.36 -5.26 -27.64
CA LYS A 394 -14.01 -6.11 -28.79
C LYS A 394 -12.68 -5.73 -29.43
N GLU A 395 -12.35 -4.44 -29.49
CA GLU A 395 -11.05 -3.98 -29.99
C GLU A 395 -9.90 -4.35 -29.05
N LEU A 396 -10.09 -4.20 -27.73
CA LEU A 396 -9.12 -4.63 -26.72
C LEU A 396 -8.90 -6.15 -26.72
N PHE A 397 -9.98 -6.95 -26.83
CA PHE A 397 -9.88 -8.41 -26.91
C PHE A 397 -9.13 -8.87 -28.16
N LYS A 398 -9.35 -8.20 -29.31
CA LYS A 398 -8.58 -8.48 -30.53
C LYS A 398 -7.09 -8.26 -30.30
N LYS A 399 -6.72 -7.14 -29.68
CA LYS A 399 -5.33 -6.85 -29.33
C LYS A 399 -4.74 -8.00 -28.50
N GLN A 400 -5.39 -8.42 -27.41
CA GLN A 400 -4.92 -9.50 -26.52
C GLN A 400 -4.76 -10.87 -27.23
N SER A 401 -5.71 -11.22 -28.11
CA SER A 401 -5.73 -12.50 -28.81
C SER A 401 -4.55 -12.78 -29.76
N PHE A 402 -3.70 -11.78 -30.05
CA PHE A 402 -2.52 -11.95 -30.91
C PHE A 402 -1.25 -12.38 -30.15
N ARG A 403 -1.27 -12.48 -28.82
CA ARG A 403 -0.11 -12.89 -28.01
C ARG A 403 -0.24 -14.25 -27.31
N SER A 404 -1.40 -14.92 -27.36
CA SER A 404 -1.62 -16.23 -26.71
C SER A 404 -1.39 -17.45 -27.63
N LYS A 405 -0.59 -17.33 -28.68
CA LYS A 405 -0.08 -18.54 -29.36
C LYS A 405 0.97 -19.22 -28.48
N THR A 406 0.48 -20.14 -27.65
CA THR A 406 1.14 -21.35 -27.16
C THR A 406 2.61 -21.47 -27.54
N VAL A 407 3.51 -21.27 -26.56
CA VAL A 407 4.83 -21.90 -26.61
C VAL A 407 4.66 -23.30 -26.02
N PRO A 408 5.06 -24.38 -26.71
CA PRO A 408 4.96 -25.74 -26.21
C PRO A 408 5.79 -26.00 -24.95
#